data_AF-A0AAJ0C056-F1
#
_entry.id   AF-A0AAJ0C056-F1
#
_cell.length_a   1.000
_cell.length_b   1.000
_cell.length_c   1.000
_cell.angle_alpha   90.00
_cell.angle_beta   90.00
_cell.angle_gamma   90.00
#
_symmetry.space_group_name_H-M   'P 1'
#
loop_
_entity.id
_entity.type
_entity.pdbx_description
1 polymer ?
#
loop_
_entity_poly.entity_id
_entity_poly.type
_entity_poly.pdbx_seq_one_letter_code
_entity_poly.pdbx_strand_id
1 'polypeptide(L)'
;MKVSMFLPLASLALGSVIEQRACAGNNCNRAVTGTREGLLPLASRSADCSSFQATTVTAIARTVTVTSFVAPEPTDDGCATPAKRAVQPRQVTVIPSAIPTYASACNDAAAYASACNCFGIPPTTTTVRAPRVSVTVTAVATNCPQIAIDAVPSCAYECFADLIPSYGCGGLDDLPCQCANFEAIGIEVTPCVVEACSHADVEAIFPAAAMGCDCYTASLPTPTA
;
A
#
# COMPACT_ATOMS: atom_id res chain seq x y z
N MET A 1 7.29 51.38 -40.89
CA MET A 1 7.98 50.29 -41.61
C MET A 1 7.28 48.98 -41.30
N LYS A 2 6.93 48.21 -42.34
CA LYS A 2 6.18 46.95 -42.30
C LYS A 2 7.02 45.86 -41.62
N VAL A 3 6.43 45.10 -40.70
CA VAL A 3 6.91 43.76 -40.34
C VAL A 3 5.72 42.80 -40.46
N SER A 4 5.65 42.13 -41.59
CA SER A 4 4.75 40.99 -41.83
C SER A 4 5.40 39.75 -41.20
N MET A 5 4.87 39.29 -40.07
CA MET A 5 5.28 38.04 -39.43
C MET A 5 4.31 36.94 -39.88
N PHE A 6 4.70 36.17 -40.90
CA PHE A 6 3.99 34.98 -41.33
C PHE A 6 4.32 33.82 -40.38
N LEU A 7 3.34 33.41 -39.57
CA LEU A 7 3.40 32.22 -38.73
C LEU A 7 2.89 31.03 -39.56
N PRO A 8 3.70 30.00 -39.85
CA PRO A 8 3.18 28.82 -40.53
C PRO A 8 2.40 27.95 -39.53
N LEU A 9 1.08 27.87 -39.70
CA LEU A 9 0.27 26.81 -39.10
C LEU A 9 0.67 25.47 -39.76
N ALA A 10 1.49 24.68 -39.08
CA ALA A 10 1.64 23.26 -39.39
C ALA A 10 0.42 22.52 -38.81
N SER A 11 -0.61 22.32 -39.63
CA SER A 11 -1.71 21.41 -39.32
C SER A 11 -1.21 19.96 -39.36
N LEU A 12 -0.91 19.39 -38.19
CA LEU A 12 -0.80 17.94 -38.01
C LEU A 12 -2.22 17.36 -37.97
N ALA A 13 -2.75 17.00 -39.14
CA ALA A 13 -3.94 16.15 -39.22
C ALA A 13 -3.55 14.72 -38.81
N LEU A 14 -3.74 14.38 -37.55
CA LEU A 14 -3.84 12.98 -37.13
C LEU A 14 -5.16 12.43 -37.67
N GLY A 15 -5.13 11.92 -38.90
CA GLY A 15 -6.23 11.12 -39.44
C GLY A 15 -6.31 9.83 -38.65
N SER A 16 -7.25 9.75 -37.71
CA SER A 16 -7.66 8.48 -37.10
C SER A 16 -8.25 7.63 -38.21
N VAL A 17 -7.49 6.66 -38.73
CA VAL A 17 -8.04 5.60 -39.58
C VAL A 17 -8.99 4.80 -38.70
N ILE A 18 -10.29 5.11 -38.77
CA ILE A 18 -11.33 4.21 -38.25
C ILE A 18 -11.42 3.07 -39.26
N GLU A 19 -10.50 2.11 -39.15
CA GLU A 19 -10.66 0.82 -39.79
C GLU A 19 -11.98 0.24 -39.29
N GLN A 20 -12.93 -0.01 -40.19
CA GLN A 20 -14.24 -0.54 -39.83
C GLN A 20 -14.03 -1.96 -39.28
N ARG A 21 -13.94 -2.10 -37.94
CA ARG A 21 -13.83 -3.41 -37.29
C ARG A 21 -15.06 -4.24 -37.66
N ALA A 22 -14.85 -5.30 -38.44
CA ALA A 22 -15.89 -6.25 -38.78
C ALA A 22 -16.22 -7.10 -37.55
N CYS A 23 -17.14 -6.61 -36.71
CA CYS A 23 -17.74 -7.41 -35.65
C CYS A 23 -18.57 -8.55 -36.25
N ALA A 24 -18.65 -9.67 -35.54
CA ALA A 24 -19.59 -10.73 -35.90
C ALA A 24 -21.01 -10.16 -36.03
N GLY A 25 -21.76 -10.54 -37.06
CA GLY A 25 -23.08 -9.96 -37.38
C GLY A 25 -24.24 -10.36 -36.45
N ASN A 26 -23.98 -10.55 -35.16
CA ASN A 26 -24.96 -11.03 -34.17
C ASN A 26 -25.71 -9.87 -33.46
N ASN A 27 -26.79 -10.22 -32.76
CA ASN A 27 -27.65 -9.24 -32.09
C ASN A 27 -26.96 -8.52 -30.92
N CYS A 28 -26.02 -9.19 -30.24
CA CYS A 28 -25.22 -8.59 -29.17
C CYS A 28 -24.34 -7.45 -29.70
N ASN A 29 -23.58 -7.69 -30.77
CA ASN A 29 -22.77 -6.67 -31.43
C ASN A 29 -23.63 -5.54 -31.98
N ARG A 30 -24.82 -5.84 -32.54
CA ARG A 30 -25.75 -4.80 -33.01
C ARG A 30 -26.27 -3.92 -31.87
N ALA A 31 -26.51 -4.48 -30.69
CA ALA A 31 -26.93 -3.71 -29.52
C ALA A 31 -25.78 -2.81 -29.00
N VAL A 32 -24.55 -3.32 -28.98
CA VAL A 32 -23.39 -2.61 -28.43
C VAL A 32 -22.78 -1.58 -29.40
N THR A 33 -22.60 -1.94 -30.67
CA THR A 33 -21.87 -1.12 -31.66
C THR A 33 -22.76 -0.52 -32.76
N GLY A 34 -24.03 -0.97 -32.86
CA GLY A 34 -24.93 -0.54 -33.94
C GLY A 34 -25.27 0.95 -33.92
N THR A 35 -25.59 1.50 -35.08
CA THR A 35 -25.87 2.94 -35.29
C THR A 35 -27.34 3.23 -35.66
N ARG A 36 -28.23 2.25 -35.52
CA ARG A 36 -29.66 2.46 -35.83
C ARG A 36 -30.33 3.39 -34.81
N GLU A 37 -31.34 4.11 -35.27
CA GLU A 37 -32.24 4.91 -34.44
C GLU A 37 -32.89 4.06 -33.33
N GLY A 38 -33.13 4.70 -32.17
CA GLY A 38 -33.71 4.07 -30.97
C GLY A 38 -32.73 3.26 -30.10
N LEU A 39 -31.44 3.22 -30.45
CA LEU A 39 -30.40 2.72 -29.55
C LEU A 39 -29.95 3.81 -28.57
N LEU A 40 -29.45 3.38 -27.41
CA LEU A 40 -28.74 4.26 -26.47
C LEU A 40 -27.55 4.93 -27.19
N PRO A 41 -27.21 6.19 -26.88
CA PRO A 41 -26.07 6.87 -27.50
C PRO A 41 -24.78 6.04 -27.46
N LEU A 42 -23.97 6.11 -28.52
CA LEU A 42 -22.69 5.40 -28.60
C LEU A 42 -21.78 5.72 -27.41
N ALA A 43 -21.78 6.97 -26.95
CA ALA A 43 -21.01 7.41 -25.78
C ALA A 43 -21.42 6.73 -24.48
N SER A 44 -22.71 6.46 -24.28
CA SER A 44 -23.18 5.73 -23.10
C SER A 44 -22.79 4.26 -23.18
N ARG A 45 -22.97 3.64 -24.35
CA ARG A 45 -22.57 2.23 -24.56
C ARG A 45 -21.06 2.02 -24.44
N SER A 46 -20.26 2.99 -24.89
CA SER A 46 -18.81 2.94 -24.72
C SER A 46 -18.41 3.15 -23.25
N ALA A 47 -19.12 3.97 -22.49
CA ALA A 47 -18.91 4.12 -21.05
C ALA A 47 -19.25 2.83 -20.29
N ASP A 48 -20.37 2.17 -20.63
CA ASP A 48 -20.75 0.88 -20.04
C ASP A 48 -19.72 -0.20 -20.35
N CYS A 49 -19.27 -0.27 -21.61
CA CYS A 49 -18.21 -1.19 -22.02
C CYS A 49 -16.90 -0.92 -21.28
N SER A 50 -16.53 0.35 -21.09
CA SER A 50 -15.31 0.71 -20.34
C SER A 50 -15.40 0.25 -18.89
N SER A 51 -16.58 0.39 -18.28
CA SER A 51 -16.83 -0.05 -16.90
C SER A 51 -16.86 -1.57 -16.76
N PHE A 52 -17.47 -2.26 -17.72
CA PHE A 52 -17.55 -3.73 -17.74
C PHE A 52 -16.20 -4.40 -17.98
N GLN A 53 -15.38 -3.80 -18.83
CA GLN A 53 -14.03 -4.29 -19.17
C GLN A 53 -12.99 -4.00 -18.08
N ALA A 54 -13.34 -3.24 -17.04
CA ALA A 54 -12.44 -2.87 -15.96
C ALA A 54 -12.42 -3.93 -14.85
N THR A 55 -11.44 -4.82 -14.90
CA THR A 55 -11.17 -5.77 -13.81
C THR A 55 -10.30 -5.10 -12.75
N THR A 56 -10.70 -5.19 -11.48
CA THR A 56 -9.91 -4.68 -10.36
C THR A 56 -9.38 -5.85 -9.54
N VAL A 57 -8.06 -5.86 -9.34
CA VAL A 57 -7.35 -6.83 -8.50
C VAL A 57 -6.81 -6.11 -7.28
N THR A 58 -7.32 -6.45 -6.09
CA THR A 58 -6.75 -5.97 -4.83
C THR A 58 -5.64 -6.92 -4.40
N ALA A 59 -4.40 -6.42 -4.34
CA ALA A 59 -3.24 -7.20 -3.93
C ALA A 59 -3.40 -7.80 -2.51
N ILE A 60 -2.54 -8.75 -2.14
CA ILE A 60 -2.55 -9.27 -0.76
C ILE A 60 -2.15 -8.18 0.24
N ALA A 61 -2.87 -8.10 1.35
CA ALA A 61 -2.53 -7.19 2.44
C ALA A 61 -1.20 -7.58 3.08
N ARG A 62 -0.37 -6.59 3.41
CA ARG A 62 0.81 -6.80 4.26
C ARG A 62 0.41 -6.70 5.72
N THR A 63 0.75 -7.74 6.48
CA THR A 63 0.59 -7.75 7.93
C THR A 63 1.80 -7.11 8.59
N VAL A 64 1.55 -6.18 9.51
CA VAL A 64 2.56 -5.58 10.38
C VAL A 64 2.25 -6.01 11.80
N THR A 65 3.22 -6.62 12.46
CA THR A 65 3.11 -6.93 13.89
C THR A 65 3.47 -5.69 14.69
N VAL A 66 2.60 -5.31 15.62
CA VAL A 66 2.83 -4.22 16.56
C VAL A 66 2.90 -4.84 17.95
N THR A 67 4.00 -4.62 18.65
CA THR A 67 4.16 -5.06 20.03
C THR A 67 3.65 -3.97 20.96
N SER A 68 2.72 -4.31 21.83
CA SER A 68 2.25 -3.46 22.92
C SER A 68 2.81 -4.01 24.22
N PHE A 69 3.48 -3.15 24.99
CA PHE A 69 4.03 -3.52 26.28
C PHE A 69 3.05 -3.22 27.39
N VAL A 70 2.93 -4.16 28.33
CA VAL A 70 2.21 -3.97 29.60
C VAL A 70 3.22 -4.02 30.75
N ALA A 71 2.93 -3.26 31.81
CA ALA A 71 3.76 -3.27 33.01
C ALA A 71 3.88 -4.71 33.56
N PRO A 72 5.03 -5.08 34.15
CA PRO A 72 5.13 -6.33 34.89
C PRO A 72 4.18 -6.27 36.09
N GLU A 73 3.13 -7.09 36.07
CA GLU A 73 2.30 -7.28 37.26
C GLU A 73 3.14 -7.96 38.37
N PRO A 74 2.90 -7.62 39.65
CA PRO A 74 3.44 -8.44 40.74
C PRO A 74 2.94 -9.87 40.53
N THR A 75 3.86 -10.83 40.51
CA THR A 75 3.61 -12.22 40.15
C THR A 75 2.56 -12.86 41.06
N ASP A 76 1.31 -12.93 40.60
CA ASP A 76 0.27 -13.82 41.12
C ASP A 76 -0.85 -13.99 40.08
N ASP A 77 -0.53 -14.60 38.94
CA ASP A 77 -1.41 -15.55 38.24
C ASP A 77 -0.74 -16.05 36.95
N GLY A 78 -0.42 -17.34 36.92
CA GLY A 78 0.24 -18.05 35.82
C GLY A 78 -0.60 -18.21 34.55
N CYS A 79 -1.31 -17.18 34.11
CA CYS A 79 -2.04 -17.19 32.85
C CYS A 79 -1.11 -16.79 31.69
N ALA A 80 -0.56 -17.80 31.02
CA ALA A 80 0.06 -17.60 29.71
C ALA A 80 -0.98 -16.98 28.75
N THR A 81 -0.65 -15.82 28.18
CA THR A 81 -1.50 -15.17 27.18
C THR A 81 -1.64 -16.06 25.94
N PRO A 82 -2.87 -16.36 25.48
CA PRO A 82 -3.06 -17.22 24.32
C PRO A 82 -2.56 -16.51 23.07
N ALA A 83 -1.64 -17.15 22.34
CA ALA A 83 -1.22 -16.70 21.01
C ALA A 83 -2.44 -16.72 20.06
N LYS A 84 -2.90 -15.54 19.64
CA LYS A 84 -3.95 -15.44 18.62
C LYS A 84 -3.40 -15.93 17.28
N ARG A 85 -4.07 -16.91 16.67
CA ARG A 85 -3.73 -17.42 15.33
C ARG A 85 -3.99 -16.32 14.29
N ALA A 86 -2.96 -15.99 13.49
CA ALA A 86 -3.11 -15.06 12.38
C ALA A 86 -3.98 -15.68 11.27
N VAL A 87 -5.01 -14.94 10.84
CA VAL A 87 -5.82 -15.30 9.66
C VAL A 87 -5.01 -14.95 8.41
N GLN A 88 -4.83 -15.91 7.51
CA GLN A 88 -4.07 -15.68 6.27
C GLN A 88 -4.90 -14.83 5.29
N PRO A 89 -4.44 -13.62 4.90
CA PRO A 89 -5.17 -12.80 3.95
C PRO A 89 -5.12 -13.40 2.55
N ARG A 90 -6.22 -13.28 1.79
CA ARG A 90 -6.33 -13.71 0.39
C ARG A 90 -6.53 -12.51 -0.53
N GLN A 91 -6.07 -12.64 -1.76
CA GLN A 91 -6.30 -11.66 -2.82
C GLN A 91 -7.80 -11.59 -3.14
N VAL A 92 -8.30 -10.38 -3.41
CA VAL A 92 -9.69 -10.15 -3.84
C VAL A 92 -9.68 -9.66 -5.28
N THR A 93 -10.44 -10.32 -6.15
CA THR A 93 -10.56 -9.94 -7.56
C THR A 93 -12.03 -9.66 -7.88
N VAL A 94 -12.30 -8.48 -8.41
CA VAL A 94 -13.64 -8.04 -8.82
C VAL A 94 -13.68 -8.01 -10.34
N ILE A 95 -14.50 -8.89 -10.91
CA ILE A 95 -14.76 -8.98 -12.35
C ILE A 95 -16.21 -8.55 -12.57
N PRO A 96 -16.48 -7.44 -13.28
CA PRO A 96 -17.83 -7.05 -13.64
C PRO A 96 -18.51 -8.14 -14.48
N SER A 97 -19.77 -8.46 -14.15
CA SER A 97 -20.56 -9.47 -14.85
C SER A 97 -21.99 -9.05 -15.17
N ALA A 98 -22.39 -7.84 -14.76
CA ALA A 98 -23.74 -7.32 -14.99
C ALA A 98 -23.88 -6.81 -16.43
N ILE A 99 -24.75 -7.47 -17.21
CA ILE A 99 -25.06 -7.05 -18.58
C ILE A 99 -26.14 -5.96 -18.52
N PRO A 100 -25.93 -4.78 -19.12
CA PRO A 100 -26.96 -3.75 -19.20
C PRO A 100 -28.20 -4.21 -19.96
N THR A 101 -29.39 -3.74 -19.57
CA THR A 101 -30.68 -4.16 -20.14
C THR A 101 -30.77 -3.97 -21.66
N TYR A 102 -30.16 -2.92 -22.21
CA TYR A 102 -30.15 -2.67 -23.67
C TYR A 102 -29.35 -3.72 -24.44
N ALA A 103 -28.43 -4.42 -23.78
CA ALA A 103 -27.58 -5.47 -24.32
C ALA A 103 -28.07 -6.87 -23.94
N SER A 104 -29.36 -7.03 -23.62
CA SER A 104 -29.99 -8.31 -23.30
C SER A 104 -29.87 -9.37 -24.41
N ALA A 105 -29.52 -8.97 -25.63
CA ALA A 105 -29.18 -9.88 -26.73
C ALA A 105 -27.80 -10.57 -26.57
N CYS A 106 -27.01 -10.18 -25.58
CA CYS A 106 -25.79 -10.85 -25.19
C CYS A 106 -26.12 -11.97 -24.19
N ASN A 107 -25.83 -13.22 -24.58
CA ASN A 107 -26.25 -14.40 -23.82
C ASN A 107 -25.55 -14.52 -22.45
N ASP A 108 -24.35 -13.95 -22.32
CA ASP A 108 -23.56 -13.96 -21.10
C ASP A 108 -22.55 -12.79 -21.06
N ALA A 109 -21.86 -12.68 -19.93
CA ALA A 109 -20.83 -11.68 -19.68
C ALA A 109 -19.68 -11.75 -20.70
N ALA A 110 -19.31 -12.93 -21.18
CA ALA A 110 -18.23 -13.10 -22.16
C ALA A 110 -18.65 -12.62 -23.55
N ALA A 111 -19.91 -12.85 -23.94
CA ALA A 111 -20.49 -12.32 -25.17
C ALA A 111 -20.53 -10.79 -25.16
N TYR A 112 -20.92 -10.18 -24.03
CA TYR A 112 -20.88 -8.73 -23.86
C TYR A 112 -19.45 -8.18 -23.88
N ALA A 113 -18.50 -8.82 -23.17
CA ALA A 113 -17.07 -8.46 -23.22
C ALA A 113 -16.50 -8.53 -24.65
N SER A 114 -16.86 -9.57 -25.41
CA SER A 114 -16.44 -9.71 -26.81
C SER A 114 -17.00 -8.60 -27.68
N ALA A 115 -18.25 -8.18 -27.46
CA ALA A 115 -18.86 -7.06 -28.17
C ALA A 115 -18.19 -5.73 -27.84
N CYS A 116 -17.86 -5.49 -26.56
CA CYS A 116 -17.11 -4.32 -26.11
C CYS A 116 -15.69 -4.27 -26.70
N ASN A 117 -14.97 -5.40 -26.71
CA ASN A 117 -13.68 -5.51 -27.38
C ASN A 117 -13.80 -5.23 -28.89
N CYS A 118 -14.89 -5.69 -29.52
CA CYS A 118 -15.16 -5.37 -30.90
C CYS A 118 -15.47 -3.88 -31.14
N PHE A 119 -16.13 -3.23 -30.19
CA PHE A 119 -16.34 -1.78 -30.18
C PHE A 119 -15.02 -0.98 -30.06
N GLY A 120 -13.89 -1.66 -29.83
CA GLY A 120 -12.59 -1.03 -29.64
C GLY A 120 -12.24 -0.75 -28.19
N ILE A 121 -12.96 -1.35 -27.24
CA ILE A 121 -12.74 -1.18 -25.79
C ILE A 121 -12.20 -2.51 -25.23
N PRO A 122 -10.87 -2.67 -25.16
CA PRO A 122 -10.27 -3.91 -24.68
C PRO A 122 -10.45 -4.09 -23.17
N PRO A 123 -10.40 -5.34 -22.65
CA PRO A 123 -10.34 -5.60 -21.23
C PRO A 123 -9.14 -4.90 -20.60
N THR A 124 -9.34 -4.31 -19.43
CA THR A 124 -8.28 -3.71 -18.63
C THR A 124 -8.22 -4.38 -17.27
N THR A 125 -7.02 -4.47 -16.72
CA THR A 125 -6.80 -4.98 -15.37
C THR A 125 -6.01 -3.96 -14.59
N THR A 126 -6.61 -3.47 -13.51
CA THR A 126 -5.97 -2.53 -12.60
C THR A 126 -5.67 -3.25 -11.30
N THR A 127 -4.39 -3.25 -10.92
CA THR A 127 -3.98 -3.74 -9.60
C THR A 127 -3.99 -2.58 -8.61
N VAL A 128 -4.76 -2.72 -7.53
CA VAL A 128 -4.84 -1.74 -6.45
C VAL A 128 -4.11 -2.28 -5.23
N ARG A 129 -3.39 -1.40 -4.54
CA ARG A 129 -2.70 -1.73 -3.30
C ARG A 129 -3.73 -2.06 -2.22
N ALA A 130 -3.54 -3.18 -1.52
CA ALA A 130 -4.34 -3.48 -0.33
C ALA A 130 -3.98 -2.56 0.84
N PRO A 131 -4.93 -2.35 1.79
CA PRO A 131 -4.62 -1.72 3.06
C PRO A 131 -3.57 -2.55 3.82
N ARG A 132 -2.74 -1.87 4.63
CA ARG A 132 -1.92 -2.56 5.63
C ARG A 132 -2.82 -3.02 6.76
N VAL A 133 -2.54 -4.20 7.30
CA VAL A 133 -3.24 -4.74 8.48
C VAL A 133 -2.24 -4.78 9.63
N SER A 134 -2.60 -4.22 10.77
CA SER A 134 -1.82 -4.35 12.00
C SER A 134 -2.36 -5.49 12.86
N VAL A 135 -1.44 -6.26 13.45
CA VAL A 135 -1.76 -7.27 14.47
C VAL A 135 -1.03 -6.86 15.74
N THR A 136 -1.79 -6.62 16.80
CA THR A 136 -1.21 -6.29 18.11
C THR A 136 -0.90 -7.55 18.89
N VAL A 137 0.34 -7.66 19.35
CA VAL A 137 0.79 -8.68 20.30
C VAL A 137 1.10 -7.98 21.62
N THR A 138 0.70 -8.59 22.74
CA THR A 138 0.99 -8.07 24.06
C THR A 138 2.24 -8.75 24.63
N ALA A 139 3.20 -7.97 25.09
CA ALA A 139 4.41 -8.42 25.75
C ALA A 139 4.56 -7.75 27.12
N VAL A 140 5.24 -8.40 28.06
CA VAL A 140 5.54 -7.81 29.37
C VAL A 140 6.78 -6.94 29.25
N ALA A 141 6.75 -5.73 29.80
CA ALA A 141 7.84 -4.75 29.78
C ALA A 141 9.00 -5.17 30.71
N THR A 142 9.78 -6.15 30.26
CA THR A 142 10.97 -6.66 30.96
C THR A 142 12.14 -6.74 29.99
N ASN A 143 13.37 -6.58 30.48
CA ASN A 143 14.59 -6.61 29.67
C ASN A 143 14.55 -5.67 28.44
N CYS A 144 13.92 -4.50 28.57
CA CYS A 144 13.75 -3.54 27.48
C CYS A 144 15.05 -3.16 26.75
N PRO A 145 16.21 -2.99 27.43
CA PRO A 145 17.46 -2.72 26.72
C PRO A 145 17.84 -3.79 25.71
N GLN A 146 17.68 -5.07 26.07
CA GLN A 146 17.99 -6.18 25.16
C GLN A 146 17.00 -6.26 24.00
N ILE A 147 15.70 -6.02 24.26
CA ILE A 147 14.67 -5.94 23.21
C ILE A 147 15.02 -4.85 22.18
N ALA A 148 15.52 -3.71 22.64
CA ALA A 148 15.93 -2.61 21.76
C ALA A 148 17.17 -2.99 20.93
N ILE A 149 18.20 -3.58 21.57
CA ILE A 149 19.44 -4.02 20.91
C ILE A 149 19.16 -5.09 19.84
N ASP A 150 18.34 -6.09 20.16
CA ASP A 150 17.99 -7.20 19.25
C ASP A 150 17.17 -6.72 18.04
N ALA A 151 16.43 -5.62 18.19
CA ALA A 151 15.59 -5.07 17.13
C ALA A 151 16.34 -4.15 16.17
N VAL A 152 17.42 -3.52 16.63
CA VAL A 152 18.24 -2.64 15.80
C VAL A 152 19.16 -3.48 14.90
N PRO A 153 19.17 -3.27 13.58
CA PRO A 153 20.11 -3.93 12.67
C PRO A 153 21.57 -3.72 13.09
N SER A 154 22.35 -4.81 13.12
CA SER A 154 23.75 -4.78 13.56
C SER A 154 24.66 -3.83 12.77
N CYS A 155 24.32 -3.51 11.53
CA CYS A 155 25.02 -2.51 10.73
C CYS A 155 25.02 -1.10 11.36
N ALA A 156 24.08 -0.81 12.26
CA ALA A 156 23.95 0.49 12.93
C ALA A 156 24.68 0.55 14.28
N TYR A 157 25.18 -0.57 14.81
CA TYR A 157 25.72 -0.62 16.17
C TYR A 157 26.90 0.32 16.39
N GLU A 158 27.85 0.37 15.45
CA GLU A 158 29.00 1.28 15.53
C GLU A 158 28.54 2.75 15.47
N CYS A 159 27.58 3.06 14.60
CA CYS A 159 27.02 4.42 14.49
C CYS A 159 26.41 4.92 15.81
N PHE A 160 25.67 4.05 16.49
CA PHE A 160 25.10 4.39 17.79
C PHE A 160 26.17 4.40 18.89
N ALA A 161 27.10 3.45 18.89
CA ALA A 161 28.17 3.39 19.88
C ALA A 161 29.07 4.64 19.88
N ASP A 162 29.34 5.20 18.69
CA ASP A 162 30.11 6.43 18.53
C ASP A 162 29.34 7.69 18.95
N LEU A 163 28.03 7.72 18.68
CA LEU A 163 27.19 8.91 18.92
C LEU A 163 26.71 9.02 20.36
N ILE A 164 26.23 7.92 20.94
CA ILE A 164 25.55 7.91 22.26
C ILE A 164 26.37 8.57 23.39
N PRO A 165 27.71 8.42 23.47
CA PRO A 165 28.52 9.11 24.47
C PRO A 165 28.46 10.64 24.40
N SER A 166 28.20 11.24 23.23
CA SER A 166 28.09 12.71 23.09
C SER A 166 26.85 13.28 23.80
N TYR A 167 25.82 12.44 23.98
CA TYR A 167 24.59 12.75 24.72
C TYR A 167 24.70 12.41 26.21
N GLY A 168 25.85 11.89 26.67
CA GLY A 168 26.10 11.54 28.07
C GLY A 168 25.44 10.24 28.52
N CYS A 169 24.93 9.43 27.59
CA CYS A 169 24.32 8.14 27.93
C CYS A 169 25.41 7.08 28.17
N GLY A 170 25.13 6.16 29.10
CA GLY A 170 26.08 5.14 29.57
C GLY A 170 26.38 4.01 28.58
N GLY A 171 25.76 4.01 27.41
CA GLY A 171 25.92 2.96 26.38
C GLY A 171 24.61 2.63 25.69
N LEU A 172 24.63 1.57 24.86
CA LEU A 172 23.48 1.09 24.08
C LEU A 172 22.33 0.56 24.95
N ASP A 173 22.59 0.22 26.21
CA ASP A 173 21.60 -0.27 27.16
C ASP A 173 20.99 0.82 28.05
N ASP A 174 21.50 2.05 28.00
CA ASP A 174 20.97 3.22 28.72
C ASP A 174 19.73 3.80 28.03
N LEU A 175 18.65 3.01 27.99
CA LEU A 175 17.35 3.43 27.48
C LEU A 175 16.79 4.68 28.16
N PRO A 176 16.91 4.90 29.49
CA PRO A 176 16.48 6.14 30.12
C PRO A 176 17.06 7.39 29.44
N CYS A 177 18.37 7.39 29.19
CA CYS A 177 19.04 8.52 28.54
C CYS A 177 18.75 8.58 27.03
N GLN A 178 18.81 7.45 26.34
CA GLN A 178 18.57 7.42 24.89
C GLN A 178 17.15 7.85 24.53
N CYS A 179 16.15 7.43 25.31
CA CYS A 179 14.76 7.82 25.09
C CYS A 179 14.50 9.29 25.43
N ALA A 180 15.23 9.87 26.39
CA ALA A 180 15.17 11.31 26.66
C ALA A 180 15.76 12.15 25.51
N ASN A 181 16.69 11.58 24.73
CA ASN A 181 17.39 12.24 23.61
C ASN A 181 17.00 11.68 22.24
N PHE A 182 15.89 10.93 22.15
CA PHE A 182 15.55 10.08 21.01
C PHE A 182 15.56 10.80 19.66
N GLU A 183 14.93 11.98 19.59
CA GLU A 183 14.85 12.76 18.35
C GLU A 183 16.23 13.27 17.91
N ALA A 184 17.02 13.77 18.84
CA ALA A 184 18.35 14.33 18.56
C ALA A 184 19.33 13.24 18.12
N ILE A 185 19.38 12.11 18.86
CA ILE A 185 20.17 10.94 18.49
C ILE A 185 19.73 10.40 17.12
N GLY A 186 18.42 10.31 16.86
CA GLY A 186 17.89 9.81 15.59
C GLY A 186 18.31 10.66 14.39
N ILE A 187 18.32 11.99 14.52
CA ILE A 187 18.76 12.90 13.45
C ILE A 187 20.26 12.76 13.21
N GLU A 188 21.07 12.76 14.28
CA GLU A 188 22.53 12.77 14.15
C GLU A 188 23.13 11.43 13.76
N VAL A 189 22.49 10.31 14.09
CA VAL A 189 22.96 8.97 13.71
C VAL A 189 22.65 8.64 12.23
N THR A 190 21.64 9.32 11.65
CA THR A 190 21.11 9.01 10.31
C THR A 190 22.19 9.01 9.22
N PRO A 191 23.11 9.99 9.12
CA PRO A 191 24.15 9.98 8.08
C PRO A 191 25.04 8.73 8.13
N CYS A 192 25.48 8.32 9.32
CA CYS A 192 26.29 7.11 9.49
C CYS A 192 25.49 5.85 9.11
N VAL A 193 24.25 5.77 9.56
CA VAL A 193 23.36 4.62 9.29
C VAL A 193 23.07 4.47 7.80
N VAL A 194 22.84 5.57 7.07
CA VAL A 194 22.58 5.52 5.62
C VAL A 194 23.81 5.07 4.83
N GLU A 195 25.02 5.32 5.35
CA GLU A 195 26.27 4.83 4.76
C GLU A 195 26.54 3.36 5.09
N ALA A 196 26.24 2.94 6.33
CA ALA A 196 26.58 1.61 6.84
C ALA A 196 25.52 0.53 6.57
N CYS A 197 24.26 0.89 6.38
CA CYS A 197 23.12 -0.03 6.32
C CYS A 197 22.42 -0.05 4.97
N SER A 198 21.71 -1.15 4.67
CA SER A 198 20.84 -1.19 3.49
C SER A 198 19.62 -0.30 3.68
N HIS A 199 18.99 0.18 2.59
CA HIS A 199 17.77 0.99 2.70
C HIS A 199 16.64 0.31 3.51
N ALA A 200 16.56 -1.02 3.42
CA ALA A 200 15.58 -1.79 4.21
C ALA A 200 15.91 -1.77 5.71
N ASP A 201 17.19 -1.79 6.08
CA ASP A 201 17.64 -1.72 7.46
C ASP A 201 17.50 -0.31 8.03
N VAL A 202 17.76 0.74 7.23
CA VAL A 202 17.53 2.13 7.62
C VAL A 202 16.06 2.35 7.99
N GLU A 203 15.12 1.82 7.19
CA GLU A 203 13.69 1.89 7.49
C GLU A 203 13.29 1.15 8.78
N ALA A 204 14.10 0.20 9.26
CA ALA A 204 13.83 -0.60 10.44
C ALA A 204 14.37 0.01 11.75
N ILE A 205 15.32 0.94 11.69
CA ILE A 205 16.01 1.46 12.88
C ILE A 205 15.12 2.33 13.76
N PHE A 206 14.40 3.30 13.18
CA PHE A 206 13.48 4.14 13.94
C PHE A 206 12.39 3.34 14.66
N PRO A 207 11.64 2.41 14.01
CA PRO A 207 10.65 1.61 14.71
C PRO A 207 11.26 0.67 15.76
N ALA A 208 12.48 0.16 15.56
CA ALA A 208 13.18 -0.63 16.56
C ALA A 208 13.51 0.20 17.82
N ALA A 209 14.06 1.40 17.65
CA ALA A 209 14.39 2.29 18.75
C ALA A 209 13.12 2.78 19.49
N ALA A 210 12.05 3.10 18.75
CA ALA A 210 10.75 3.45 19.33
C ALA A 210 10.17 2.30 20.17
N MET A 211 10.26 1.05 19.67
CA MET A 211 9.82 -0.13 20.42
C MET A 211 10.57 -0.30 21.75
N GLY A 212 11.87 0.01 21.78
CA GLY A 212 12.67 0.03 23.01
C GLY A 212 12.16 1.06 24.03
N CYS A 213 11.86 2.28 23.57
CA CYS A 213 11.32 3.34 24.43
C CYS A 213 9.89 3.08 24.90
N ASP A 214 9.05 2.47 24.07
CA ASP A 214 7.71 2.03 24.46
C ASP A 214 7.78 0.97 25.56
N CYS A 215 8.70 0.00 25.43
CA CYS A 215 8.97 -1.00 26.48
C CYS A 215 9.42 -0.33 27.78
N TYR A 216 10.41 0.56 27.70
CA TYR A 216 10.93 1.25 28.87
C TYR A 216 9.83 2.05 29.59
N THR A 217 9.04 2.82 28.84
CA THR A 217 7.93 3.62 29.38
C THR A 217 6.89 2.74 30.07
N ALA A 218 6.54 1.59 29.47
CA ALA A 218 5.62 0.63 30.08
C ALA A 218 6.19 -0.08 31.32
N SER A 219 7.52 -0.13 31.47
CA SER A 219 8.18 -0.70 32.65
C SER A 219 8.21 0.24 33.86
N LEU A 220 7.98 1.55 33.65
CA LEU A 220 8.01 2.53 34.73
C LEU A 220 6.81 2.32 35.69
N PRO A 221 7.02 2.47 37.00
CA PRO A 221 5.93 2.38 37.96
C PRO A 221 4.88 3.46 37.67
N THR A 222 3.61 3.08 37.66
CA THR A 222 2.50 4.03 37.51
C THR A 222 2.57 5.03 38.68
N PRO A 223 2.53 6.36 38.44
CA PRO A 223 2.52 7.33 39.53
C PRO A 223 1.30 7.07 40.41
N THR A 224 1.54 6.73 41.68
CA THR A 224 0.50 6.66 42.70
C THR A 224 -0.02 8.07 42.94
N ALA A 225 -1.30 8.30 42.62
CA ALA A 225 -2.01 9.53 42.93
C ALA A 225 -2.23 9.71 44.44
#